data_AF-A0A672RLL4-F1
#
_entry.id   AF-A0A672RLL4-F1
#
_cell.length_a   1.000
_cell.length_b   1.000
_cell.length_c   1.000
_cell.angle_alpha   90.00
_cell.angle_beta   90.00
_cell.angle_gamma   90.00
#
_symmetry.space_group_name_H-M   'P 1'
#
loop_
_entity.id
_entity.type
_entity.pdbx_description
1 polymer ?
#
loop_
_entity_poly.entity_id
_entity_poly.type
_entity_poly.pdbx_seq_one_letter_code
_entity_poly.pdbx_strand_id
1 'polypeptide(L)'
;MFSWFRQRFGKQRNDLDQVQPGKCSQTCSSGHSSISTCSSGHSNTSSSSSSSISAKPSASDQPLPSVLSSPYRSSLRYDVFVCHNDEDSDLAQSLASFLEAPSSGLRCYLHERDCPAGGAVSTELLQAVQDSHCWLLLVTPNFVKDDWCLYQMHQVLSEGPMSQRIIPAVVNMPRSQLPLELRFLFTVDLNTNKEFGYTLVYKTVLHYLFCETQKENVHSALFCMMKLNVMLSA
;
A
#
# COMPACT_ATOMS: atom_id res chain seq x y z
N MET A 1 6.81 -21.80 4.49
CA MET A 1 6.34 -22.70 3.42
C MET A 1 4.83 -22.63 3.41
N PHE A 2 4.32 -21.58 2.77
CA PHE A 2 2.90 -21.25 2.61
C PHE A 2 2.01 -22.49 2.46
N SER A 3 1.42 -22.92 3.58
CA SER A 3 0.65 -24.16 3.63
C SER A 3 -0.53 -24.08 2.67
N TRP A 4 -1.18 -22.92 2.60
CA TRP A 4 -2.32 -22.68 1.72
C TRP A 4 -1.93 -22.54 0.23
N PHE A 5 -0.82 -21.87 -0.09
CA PHE A 5 -0.38 -21.70 -1.49
C PHE A 5 0.07 -23.03 -2.11
N ARG A 6 0.85 -23.85 -1.38
CA ARG A 6 1.21 -25.20 -1.82
C ARG A 6 -0.02 -26.11 -1.94
N GLN A 7 -0.99 -25.97 -1.05
CA GLN A 7 -2.23 -26.75 -1.09
C GLN A 7 -3.13 -26.35 -2.27
N ARG A 8 -3.04 -25.11 -2.75
CA ARG A 8 -3.85 -24.59 -3.88
C ARG A 8 -3.18 -24.70 -5.25
N PHE A 9 -1.85 -24.65 -5.33
CA PHE A 9 -1.10 -24.65 -6.61
C PHE A 9 0.10 -25.60 -6.66
N GLY A 10 0.46 -26.25 -5.56
CA GLY A 10 1.67 -27.08 -5.45
C GLY A 10 1.57 -28.51 -6.01
N LYS A 11 0.45 -28.89 -6.63
CA LYS A 11 0.34 -30.19 -7.31
C LYS A 11 0.53 -29.98 -8.81
N GLN A 12 1.76 -30.25 -9.27
CA GLN A 12 2.07 -30.42 -10.69
C GLN A 12 1.01 -31.33 -11.33
N ARG A 13 0.47 -30.89 -12.47
CA ARG A 13 -0.47 -31.64 -13.31
C ARG A 13 0.14 -32.99 -13.65
N ASN A 14 -0.49 -34.06 -13.15
CA ASN A 14 -0.50 -35.38 -13.76
C ASN A 14 -1.82 -36.01 -13.34
N ASP A 15 -2.89 -35.76 -14.11
CA ASP A 15 -3.75 -36.84 -14.59
C ASP A 15 -4.70 -36.32 -15.68
N LEU A 16 -4.83 -37.15 -16.70
CA LEU A 16 -5.61 -36.98 -17.90
C LEU A 16 -6.97 -37.64 -17.65
N ASP A 17 -8.08 -36.92 -17.58
CA ASP A 17 -9.35 -37.46 -18.10
C ASP A 17 -10.48 -36.44 -18.25
N GLN A 18 -11.32 -36.74 -19.24
CA GLN A 18 -12.43 -35.94 -19.75
C GLN A 18 -13.63 -35.89 -18.79
N VAL A 19 -14.50 -34.87 -18.95
CA VAL A 19 -15.97 -34.96 -19.10
C VAL A 19 -16.60 -33.54 -19.09
N GLN A 20 -17.55 -33.33 -19.99
CA GLN A 20 -18.37 -32.12 -20.23
C GLN A 20 -19.86 -32.49 -20.00
N PRO A 21 -20.86 -31.58 -20.13
CA PRO A 21 -21.29 -30.44 -19.30
C PRO A 21 -22.72 -30.62 -18.70
N GLY A 22 -23.15 -29.78 -17.75
CA GLY A 22 -24.49 -29.88 -17.14
C GLY A 22 -25.11 -28.60 -16.54
N LYS A 23 -25.93 -27.92 -17.37
CA LYS A 23 -27.20 -27.19 -17.14
C LYS A 23 -27.36 -26.00 -16.15
N CYS A 24 -28.09 -25.02 -16.72
CA CYS A 24 -28.65 -23.75 -16.25
C CYS A 24 -29.96 -23.92 -15.46
N SER A 25 -30.28 -22.96 -14.56
CA SER A 25 -31.66 -22.57 -14.20
C SER A 25 -31.71 -21.11 -13.70
N GLN A 26 -32.69 -20.37 -14.21
CA GLN A 26 -33.04 -18.98 -13.93
C GLN A 26 -33.88 -18.84 -12.64
N THR A 27 -33.95 -17.63 -12.05
CA THR A 27 -35.23 -16.92 -11.79
C THR A 27 -35.00 -15.45 -11.40
N CYS A 28 -35.81 -14.57 -11.98
CA CYS A 28 -35.95 -13.13 -11.74
C CYS A 28 -37.11 -12.81 -10.79
N SER A 29 -37.08 -11.67 -10.09
CA SER A 29 -38.30 -10.95 -9.69
C SER A 29 -38.00 -9.51 -9.22
N SER A 30 -38.69 -8.56 -9.86
CA SER A 30 -38.74 -7.11 -9.59
C SER A 30 -39.83 -6.77 -8.55
N GLY A 31 -39.74 -5.60 -7.90
CA GLY A 31 -40.82 -5.01 -7.09
C GLY A 31 -40.59 -3.54 -6.77
N HIS A 32 -41.58 -2.69 -7.07
CA HIS A 32 -41.57 -1.22 -7.13
C HIS A 32 -42.28 -0.53 -5.94
N SER A 33 -41.91 0.75 -5.67
CA SER A 33 -42.77 1.90 -5.25
C SER A 33 -43.29 1.94 -3.77
N SER A 34 -43.56 3.05 -3.05
CA SER A 34 -43.81 4.49 -3.32
C SER A 34 -43.64 5.37 -2.04
N ILE A 35 -43.16 6.61 -2.20
CA ILE A 35 -43.64 7.96 -1.73
C ILE A 35 -44.42 8.13 -0.41
N SER A 36 -44.01 9.11 0.43
CA SER A 36 -44.87 10.22 0.95
C SER A 36 -44.14 11.36 1.70
N THR A 37 -44.57 12.59 1.38
CA THR A 37 -44.35 14.00 1.81
C THR A 37 -44.60 14.23 3.34
N CYS A 38 -44.28 15.32 4.08
CA CYS A 38 -44.33 16.79 3.92
C CYS A 38 -43.65 17.50 5.14
N SER A 39 -42.87 18.57 4.99
CA SER A 39 -43.17 20.03 5.05
C SER A 39 -43.56 20.65 6.41
N SER A 40 -42.80 21.66 6.86
CA SER A 40 -43.14 22.90 7.64
C SER A 40 -41.82 23.41 8.26
N GLY A 41 -41.40 24.68 8.32
CA GLY A 41 -41.99 26.00 8.16
C GLY A 41 -41.23 26.97 9.12
N HIS A 42 -41.16 28.25 8.77
CA HIS A 42 -40.74 29.44 9.55
C HIS A 42 -39.38 30.11 9.26
N SER A 43 -39.53 31.35 8.78
CA SER A 43 -38.58 32.42 8.52
C SER A 43 -38.27 33.24 9.78
N ASN A 44 -37.10 33.90 9.84
CA ASN A 44 -36.98 35.36 10.04
C ASN A 44 -35.52 35.85 9.99
N THR A 45 -35.40 37.17 9.83
CA THR A 45 -34.32 37.93 9.20
C THR A 45 -33.42 38.69 10.18
N SER A 46 -32.23 39.04 9.65
CA SER A 46 -31.41 40.26 9.85
C SER A 46 -30.58 40.56 11.12
N SER A 47 -29.27 40.72 10.85
CA SER A 47 -28.34 41.85 11.15
C SER A 47 -27.54 41.94 12.47
N SER A 48 -26.23 41.75 12.28
CA SER A 48 -25.07 42.61 12.62
C SER A 48 -24.55 42.82 14.06
N SER A 49 -23.22 42.65 14.17
CA SER A 49 -22.19 43.43 14.91
C SER A 49 -21.47 42.75 16.08
N SER A 50 -20.19 42.44 15.85
CA SER A 50 -19.01 42.60 16.73
C SER A 50 -19.10 42.24 18.23
N SER A 51 -18.29 41.27 18.66
CA SER A 51 -17.01 41.54 19.36
C SER A 51 -16.34 40.25 19.83
N SER A 52 -15.02 40.28 19.73
CA SER A 52 -14.02 39.31 20.16
C SER A 52 -14.10 38.89 21.62
N ILE A 53 -13.96 37.59 21.90
CA ILE A 53 -13.14 37.07 23.01
C ILE A 53 -12.61 35.67 22.68
N SER A 54 -11.33 35.51 22.97
CA SER A 54 -10.51 34.32 22.86
C SER A 54 -11.06 33.10 23.58
N ALA A 55 -10.94 31.94 22.95
CA ALA A 55 -10.72 30.66 23.63
C ALA A 55 -9.97 29.69 22.70
N LYS A 56 -8.67 29.50 22.96
CA LYS A 56 -7.99 28.22 22.66
C LYS A 56 -8.45 27.21 23.71
N PRO A 57 -8.54 25.91 23.37
CA PRO A 57 -7.41 25.05 23.75
C PRO A 57 -7.02 24.01 22.68
N SER A 58 -5.79 23.52 22.85
CA SER A 58 -5.08 22.48 22.11
C SER A 58 -5.88 21.21 21.82
N ALA A 59 -5.78 20.73 20.58
CA ALA A 59 -5.56 19.33 20.24
C ALA A 59 -4.74 19.29 18.93
N SER A 60 -3.84 18.33 18.81
CA SER A 60 -2.75 18.28 17.82
C SER A 60 -3.23 18.07 16.38
N ASP A 61 -3.48 19.13 15.61
CA ASP A 61 -3.55 19.07 14.14
C ASP A 61 -2.18 19.43 13.55
N GLN A 62 -1.35 18.40 13.31
CA GLN A 62 -0.24 18.53 12.38
C GLN A 62 -0.86 18.56 10.97
N PRO A 63 -0.65 19.60 10.14
CA PRO A 63 -1.14 19.60 8.77
C PRO A 63 -0.54 18.41 8.02
N LEU A 64 -1.39 17.53 7.49
CA LEU A 64 -0.94 16.42 6.63
C LEU A 64 -0.12 16.99 5.46
N PRO A 65 0.97 16.29 5.04
CA PRO A 65 1.79 16.75 3.92
C PRO A 65 0.94 17.01 2.67
N SER A 66 1.14 18.16 2.01
CA SER A 66 0.37 18.57 0.83
C SER A 66 0.38 17.54 -0.31
N VAL A 67 1.40 16.67 -0.32
CA VAL A 67 1.58 15.55 -1.25
C VAL A 67 0.46 14.51 -1.12
N LEU A 68 -0.11 14.35 0.08
CA LEU A 68 -1.23 13.45 0.33
C LEU A 68 -2.55 13.94 -0.26
N SER A 69 -2.63 15.20 -0.67
CA SER A 69 -3.78 15.77 -1.38
C SER A 69 -3.55 15.92 -2.88
N SER A 70 -2.41 15.41 -3.40
CA SER A 70 -2.05 15.52 -4.82
C SER A 70 -3.00 14.69 -5.71
N PRO A 71 -3.46 15.21 -6.86
CA PRO A 71 -4.27 14.43 -7.81
C PRO A 71 -3.52 13.20 -8.34
N TYR A 72 -2.18 13.23 -8.36
CA TYR A 72 -1.35 12.07 -8.71
C TYR A 72 -1.58 10.91 -7.75
N ARG A 73 -1.71 11.17 -6.44
CA ARG A 73 -2.01 10.12 -5.46
C ARG A 73 -3.34 9.43 -5.76
N SER A 74 -4.37 10.22 -6.08
CA SER A 74 -5.70 9.68 -6.44
C SER A 74 -5.76 8.95 -7.78
N SER A 75 -4.69 8.97 -8.58
CA SER A 75 -4.66 8.23 -9.85
C SER A 75 -4.64 6.71 -9.66
N LEU A 76 -4.13 6.23 -8.53
CA LEU A 76 -4.10 4.81 -8.17
C LEU A 76 -4.89 4.57 -6.88
N ARG A 77 -5.30 3.30 -6.70
CA ARG A 77 -6.10 2.86 -5.55
C ARG A 77 -5.27 2.81 -4.26
N TYR A 78 -4.01 2.40 -4.37
CA TYR A 78 -3.11 2.23 -3.25
C TYR A 78 -1.84 3.04 -3.44
N ASP A 79 -1.22 3.42 -2.34
CA ASP A 79 0.05 4.14 -2.38
C ASP A 79 1.22 3.19 -2.15
N VAL A 80 1.01 2.17 -1.32
CA VAL A 80 2.02 1.20 -0.97
C VAL A 80 1.43 -0.20 -1.02
N PHE A 81 2.02 -1.06 -1.83
CA PHE A 81 1.82 -2.50 -1.75
C PHE A 81 2.82 -3.09 -0.76
N VAL A 82 2.38 -3.92 0.18
CA VAL A 82 3.27 -4.53 1.18
C VAL A 82 3.43 -6.03 0.91
N CYS A 83 4.59 -6.41 0.37
CA CYS A 83 4.99 -7.81 0.27
C CYS A 83 5.56 -8.27 1.60
N HIS A 84 5.05 -9.37 2.12
CA HIS A 84 5.54 -9.98 3.34
C HIS A 84 5.28 -11.49 3.28
N ASN A 85 5.95 -12.23 4.15
CA ASN A 85 5.66 -13.63 4.39
C ASN A 85 4.56 -13.74 5.46
N ASP A 86 3.63 -14.70 5.32
CA ASP A 86 2.54 -14.98 6.26
C ASP A 86 2.99 -15.05 7.73
N GLU A 87 4.13 -15.68 8.03
CA GLU A 87 4.69 -15.75 9.41
C GLU A 87 5.09 -14.38 9.97
N ASP A 88 5.23 -13.38 9.11
CA ASP A 88 5.57 -12.00 9.45
C ASP A 88 4.36 -11.05 9.28
N SER A 89 3.13 -11.60 9.15
CA SER A 89 1.90 -10.82 8.98
C SER A 89 1.66 -9.84 10.13
N ASP A 90 1.96 -10.23 11.37
CA ASP A 90 1.84 -9.33 12.53
C ASP A 90 2.71 -8.06 12.39
N LEU A 91 3.92 -8.21 11.85
CA LEU A 91 4.82 -7.07 11.58
C LEU A 91 4.32 -6.24 10.41
N ALA A 92 3.87 -6.87 9.33
CA ALA A 92 3.33 -6.18 8.16
C ALA A 92 2.07 -5.38 8.51
N GLN A 93 1.17 -5.95 9.30
CA GLN A 93 -0.04 -5.30 9.78
C GLN A 93 0.29 -4.13 10.71
N SER A 94 1.27 -4.28 11.60
CA SER A 94 1.74 -3.19 12.47
C SER A 94 2.30 -2.02 11.67
N LEU A 95 3.13 -2.32 10.67
CA LEU A 95 3.71 -1.32 9.77
C LEU A 95 2.64 -0.63 8.93
N ALA A 96 1.73 -1.39 8.32
CA ALA A 96 0.60 -0.84 7.56
C ALA A 96 -0.27 0.06 8.44
N SER A 97 -0.58 -0.36 9.67
CA SER A 97 -1.36 0.45 10.61
C SER A 97 -0.68 1.76 10.98
N PHE A 98 0.65 1.77 11.11
CA PHE A 98 1.42 3.01 11.31
C PHE A 98 1.38 3.94 10.09
N LEU A 99 1.45 3.38 8.89
CA LEU A 99 1.39 4.14 7.63
C LEU A 99 -0.03 4.66 7.33
N GLU A 100 -1.06 3.92 7.74
CA GLU A 100 -2.48 4.26 7.58
C GLU A 100 -3.00 5.14 8.74
N ALA A 101 -2.21 5.36 9.79
CA ALA A 101 -2.59 6.18 10.93
C ALA A 101 -3.05 7.59 10.47
N PRO A 102 -3.96 8.27 11.19
CA PRO A 102 -4.48 9.57 10.80
C PRO A 102 -3.40 10.64 10.56
N SER A 103 -2.24 10.51 11.23
CA SER A 103 -1.07 11.38 11.05
C SER A 103 -0.27 11.11 9.77
N SER A 104 -0.43 9.94 9.19
CA SER A 104 0.34 9.42 8.06
C SER A 104 -0.49 9.38 6.78
N GLY A 105 -1.77 9.01 6.86
CA GLY A 105 -2.77 9.14 5.80
C GLY A 105 -2.49 8.37 4.51
N LEU A 106 -1.59 7.37 4.52
CA LEU A 106 -1.32 6.50 3.36
C LEU A 106 -2.39 5.41 3.25
N ARG A 107 -2.52 4.82 2.06
CA ARG A 107 -3.37 3.65 1.76
C ARG A 107 -2.44 2.49 1.44
N CYS A 108 -2.41 1.49 2.31
CA CYS A 108 -1.59 0.30 2.09
C CYS A 108 -2.46 -0.83 1.54
N TYR A 109 -1.88 -1.65 0.67
CA TYR A 109 -2.46 -2.93 0.27
C TYR A 109 -1.72 -4.05 0.99
N LEU A 110 -2.48 -4.93 1.64
CA LEU A 110 -2.01 -6.18 2.20
C LEU A 110 -2.77 -7.34 1.57
N HIS A 111 -2.03 -8.35 1.08
CA HIS A 111 -2.65 -9.47 0.37
C HIS A 111 -3.69 -10.22 1.22
N GLU A 112 -3.41 -10.45 2.50
CA GLU A 112 -4.32 -11.17 3.40
C GLU A 112 -5.63 -10.43 3.69
N ARG A 113 -5.63 -9.09 3.58
CA ARG A 113 -6.77 -8.22 3.90
C ARG A 113 -7.56 -7.78 2.67
N ASP A 114 -6.83 -7.38 1.62
CA ASP A 114 -7.37 -6.61 0.51
C ASP A 114 -7.54 -7.45 -0.77
N CYS A 115 -7.06 -8.70 -0.80
CA CYS A 115 -7.24 -9.59 -1.95
C CYS A 115 -8.70 -10.07 -2.03
N PRO A 116 -9.38 -9.88 -3.18
CA PRO A 116 -10.76 -10.32 -3.34
C PRO A 116 -10.87 -11.85 -3.32
N ALA A 117 -11.84 -12.36 -2.56
CA ALA A 117 -12.11 -13.79 -2.47
C ALA A 117 -12.65 -14.32 -3.82
N GLY A 118 -12.03 -15.39 -4.33
CA GLY A 118 -12.46 -16.08 -5.55
C GLY A 118 -11.67 -15.75 -6.81
N GLY A 119 -10.77 -14.75 -6.77
CA GLY A 119 -9.84 -14.44 -7.85
C GLY A 119 -8.63 -15.38 -7.94
N ALA A 120 -7.91 -15.31 -9.06
CA ALA A 120 -6.62 -15.99 -9.20
C ALA A 120 -5.53 -15.15 -8.52
N VAL A 121 -4.86 -15.72 -7.53
CA VAL A 121 -3.87 -15.04 -6.68
C VAL A 121 -2.78 -14.31 -7.48
N SER A 122 -2.31 -14.91 -8.57
CA SER A 122 -1.32 -14.30 -9.46
C SER A 122 -1.85 -13.07 -10.20
N THR A 123 -3.12 -13.07 -10.62
CA THR A 123 -3.76 -11.94 -11.28
C THR A 123 -3.97 -10.79 -10.31
N GLU A 124 -4.45 -11.10 -9.10
CA GLU A 124 -4.65 -10.10 -8.05
C GLU A 124 -3.33 -9.47 -7.62
N LEU A 125 -2.24 -10.25 -7.55
CA LEU A 125 -0.91 -9.72 -7.31
C LEU A 125 -0.50 -8.72 -8.39
N LEU A 126 -0.63 -9.07 -9.67
CA LEU A 126 -0.26 -8.18 -10.77
C LEU A 126 -1.09 -6.89 -10.76
N GLN A 127 -2.39 -7.01 -10.49
CA GLN A 127 -3.27 -5.84 -10.34
C GLN A 127 -2.85 -4.98 -9.17
N ALA A 128 -2.57 -5.56 -7.99
CA ALA A 128 -2.12 -4.81 -6.83
C ALA A 128 -0.78 -4.10 -7.08
N VAL A 129 0.13 -4.75 -7.80
CA VAL A 129 1.42 -4.16 -8.21
C VAL A 129 1.19 -2.96 -9.14
N GLN A 130 0.28 -3.04 -10.11
CA GLN A 130 -0.02 -1.94 -11.03
C GLN A 130 -0.85 -0.81 -10.39
N ASP A 131 -1.76 -1.16 -9.48
CA ASP A 131 -2.64 -0.23 -8.76
C ASP A 131 -1.95 0.43 -7.54
N SER A 132 -0.63 0.27 -7.40
CA SER A 132 0.17 0.82 -6.30
C SER A 132 1.27 1.76 -6.79
N HIS A 133 1.47 2.86 -6.07
CA HIS A 133 2.53 3.82 -6.39
C HIS A 133 3.93 3.30 -6.04
N CYS A 134 4.06 2.64 -4.89
CA CYS A 134 5.30 2.04 -4.38
C CYS A 134 5.06 0.58 -3.95
N TRP A 135 6.16 -0.16 -3.86
CA TRP A 135 6.18 -1.53 -3.36
C TRP A 135 7.16 -1.64 -2.21
N LEU A 136 6.65 -2.00 -1.03
CA LEU A 136 7.40 -2.22 0.20
C LEU A 136 7.63 -3.71 0.37
N LEU A 137 8.89 -4.14 0.34
CA LEU A 137 9.25 -5.54 0.53
C LEU A 137 9.72 -5.73 1.96
N LEU A 138 8.96 -6.46 2.78
CA LEU A 138 9.36 -6.82 4.14
C LEU A 138 10.26 -8.07 4.09
N VAL A 139 11.56 -7.83 4.04
CA VAL A 139 12.59 -8.84 3.81
C VAL A 139 13.06 -9.41 5.14
N THR A 140 12.56 -10.61 5.46
CA THR A 140 12.91 -11.40 6.65
C THR A 140 13.62 -12.69 6.26
N PRO A 141 14.22 -13.44 7.20
CA PRO A 141 14.76 -14.77 6.91
C PRO A 141 13.70 -15.77 6.41
N ASN A 142 12.42 -15.53 6.70
CA ASN A 142 11.31 -16.36 6.20
C ASN A 142 10.94 -15.94 4.77
N PHE A 143 10.93 -14.65 4.48
CA PHE A 143 10.68 -14.10 3.15
C PHE A 143 11.57 -14.72 2.07
N VAL A 144 12.88 -14.83 2.32
CA VAL A 144 13.85 -15.36 1.34
C VAL A 144 13.78 -16.88 1.19
N LYS A 145 13.13 -17.58 2.13
CA LYS A 145 12.95 -19.04 2.06
C LYS A 145 11.66 -19.42 1.34
N ASP A 146 10.76 -18.48 1.09
CA ASP A 146 9.46 -18.79 0.55
C ASP A 146 9.30 -18.36 -0.91
N ASP A 147 9.00 -19.35 -1.74
CA ASP A 147 9.01 -19.24 -3.20
C ASP A 147 7.99 -18.20 -3.69
N TRP A 148 6.87 -18.04 -2.99
CA TRP A 148 5.87 -17.05 -3.35
C TRP A 148 6.33 -15.62 -3.03
N CYS A 149 7.01 -15.40 -1.90
CA CYS A 149 7.61 -14.09 -1.60
C CYS A 149 8.70 -13.72 -2.62
N LEU A 150 9.53 -14.71 -2.99
CA LEU A 150 10.51 -14.53 -4.06
C LEU A 150 9.82 -14.24 -5.40
N TYR A 151 8.72 -14.94 -5.72
CA TYR A 151 7.93 -14.65 -6.91
C TYR A 151 7.39 -13.22 -6.90
N GLN A 152 6.75 -12.77 -5.80
CA GLN A 152 6.28 -11.40 -5.65
C GLN A 152 7.39 -10.37 -5.83
N MET A 153 8.56 -10.62 -5.23
CA MET A 153 9.75 -9.78 -5.39
C MET A 153 10.18 -9.70 -6.87
N HIS A 154 10.27 -10.84 -7.56
CA HIS A 154 10.65 -10.87 -8.98
C HIS A 154 9.62 -10.19 -9.88
N GLN A 155 8.31 -10.32 -9.59
CA GLN A 155 7.28 -9.60 -10.32
C GLN A 155 7.46 -8.08 -10.19
N VAL A 156 7.61 -7.59 -8.96
CA VAL A 156 7.87 -6.17 -8.67
C VAL A 156 9.15 -5.67 -9.35
N LEU A 157 10.23 -6.46 -9.32
CA LEU A 157 11.48 -6.14 -10.01
C LEU A 157 11.32 -6.12 -11.54
N SER A 158 10.47 -6.97 -12.10
CA SER A 158 10.23 -7.03 -13.55
C SER A 158 9.41 -5.84 -14.07
N GLU A 159 8.47 -5.34 -13.27
CA GLU A 159 7.64 -4.17 -13.61
C GLU A 159 8.46 -2.87 -13.59
N GLY A 160 9.50 -2.79 -12.75
CA GLY A 160 10.33 -1.60 -12.64
C GLY A 160 11.76 -1.93 -12.23
N PRO A 161 12.61 -2.46 -13.13
CA PRO A 161 14.00 -2.74 -12.80
C PRO A 161 14.71 -1.46 -12.39
N MET A 162 15.27 -1.43 -11.17
CA MET A 162 15.92 -0.25 -10.56
C MET A 162 15.01 0.97 -10.38
N SER A 163 13.69 0.77 -10.42
CA SER A 163 12.74 1.82 -10.10
C SER A 163 12.86 2.21 -8.63
N GLN A 164 12.85 3.52 -8.33
CA GLN A 164 12.79 4.04 -6.97
C GLN A 164 11.44 3.74 -6.28
N ARG A 165 10.55 2.98 -6.93
CA ARG A 165 9.29 2.45 -6.41
C ARG A 165 9.47 1.35 -5.38
N ILE A 166 10.61 0.65 -5.38
CA ILE A 166 10.86 -0.50 -4.49
C ILE A 166 11.57 -0.05 -3.22
N ILE A 167 10.96 -0.33 -2.07
CA ILE A 167 11.51 -0.03 -0.75
C ILE A 167 11.69 -1.36 0.01
N PRO A 168 12.90 -1.93 0.06
CA PRO A 168 13.15 -3.09 0.90
C PRO A 168 13.29 -2.68 2.37
N ALA A 169 12.47 -3.24 3.25
CA ALA A 169 12.56 -3.11 4.69
C ALA A 169 13.04 -4.44 5.30
N VAL A 170 14.25 -4.44 5.85
CA VAL A 170 14.97 -5.64 6.26
C VAL A 170 14.79 -5.88 7.77
N VAL A 171 14.44 -7.11 8.13
CA VAL A 171 14.29 -7.57 9.52
C VAL A 171 15.15 -8.81 9.75
N ASN A 172 15.90 -8.83 10.83
CA ASN A 172 16.76 -9.90 11.36
C ASN A 172 17.61 -10.60 10.30
N MET A 173 18.08 -9.86 9.31
CA MET A 173 18.84 -10.40 8.19
C MET A 173 20.03 -9.49 7.84
N PRO A 174 21.26 -10.02 7.83
CA PRO A 174 22.42 -9.26 7.39
C PRO A 174 22.42 -9.07 5.87
N ARG A 175 23.11 -8.03 5.41
CA ARG A 175 23.21 -7.65 4.00
C ARG A 175 23.78 -8.75 3.08
N SER A 176 24.50 -9.72 3.64
CA SER A 176 25.05 -10.88 2.92
C SER A 176 24.01 -11.93 2.54
N GLN A 177 22.89 -12.00 3.27
CA GLN A 177 21.78 -12.93 3.02
C GLN A 177 20.68 -12.32 2.16
N LEU A 178 20.76 -11.01 1.90
CA LEU A 178 19.81 -10.30 1.05
C LEU A 178 19.96 -10.78 -0.41
N PRO A 179 18.85 -11.01 -1.14
CA PRO A 179 18.90 -11.28 -2.58
C PRO A 179 19.72 -10.23 -3.32
N LEU A 180 20.51 -10.67 -4.31
CA LEU A 180 21.48 -9.82 -5.01
C LEU A 180 20.81 -8.61 -5.66
N GLU A 181 19.58 -8.79 -6.13
CA GLU A 181 18.74 -7.79 -6.77
C GLU A 181 18.41 -6.63 -5.83
N LEU A 182 18.18 -6.93 -4.54
CA LEU A 182 17.85 -5.91 -3.54
C LEU A 182 19.08 -5.21 -2.97
N ARG A 183 20.29 -5.76 -3.14
CA ARG A 183 21.53 -5.18 -2.59
C ARG A 183 21.89 -3.83 -3.22
N PHE A 184 21.40 -3.59 -4.43
CA PHE A 184 21.57 -2.33 -5.16
C PHE A 184 20.56 -1.25 -4.75
N LEU A 185 19.48 -1.64 -4.04
CA LEU A 185 18.47 -0.72 -3.56
C LEU A 185 18.83 -0.18 -2.17
N PHE A 186 18.26 0.98 -1.85
CA PHE A 186 18.34 1.51 -0.49
C PHE A 186 17.42 0.70 0.43
N THR A 187 17.99 0.07 1.45
CA THR A 187 17.25 -0.78 2.39
C THR A 187 17.01 -0.06 3.72
N VAL A 188 15.79 -0.12 4.23
CA VAL A 188 15.44 0.33 5.58
C VAL A 188 15.69 -0.80 6.58
N ASP A 189 16.46 -0.55 7.63
CA ASP A 189 16.66 -1.51 8.71
C ASP A 189 15.57 -1.34 9.79
N LEU A 190 14.82 -2.42 10.06
CA LEU A 190 13.77 -2.46 11.08
C LEU A 190 14.25 -3.11 12.40
N ASN A 191 15.51 -3.49 12.51
CA ASN A 191 16.03 -4.23 13.66
C ASN A 191 16.38 -3.36 14.86
N THR A 192 16.95 -2.19 14.60
CA THR A 192 17.50 -1.34 15.66
C THR A 192 16.40 -0.62 16.43
N ASN A 193 15.49 0.05 15.71
CA ASN A 193 14.36 0.76 16.30
C ASN A 193 13.18 0.73 15.32
N LYS A 194 12.12 0.01 15.70
CA LYS A 194 10.93 -0.19 14.84
C LYS A 194 10.22 1.13 14.51
N GLU A 195 10.04 2.00 15.48
CA GLU A 195 9.38 3.31 15.29
C GLU A 195 10.17 4.21 14.31
N PHE A 196 11.49 4.25 14.46
CA PHE A 196 12.36 4.98 13.54
C PHE A 196 12.32 4.38 12.13
N GLY A 197 12.39 3.05 12.03
CA GLY A 197 12.28 2.33 10.77
C GLY A 197 10.96 2.59 10.05
N TYR A 198 9.83 2.54 10.77
CA TYR A 198 8.51 2.83 10.22
C TYR A 198 8.40 4.28 9.76
N THR A 199 8.96 5.21 10.53
CA THR A 199 9.06 6.62 10.15
C THR A 199 9.91 6.82 8.90
N LEU A 200 10.99 6.05 8.74
CA LEU A 200 11.85 6.11 7.55
C LEU A 200 11.13 5.57 6.31
N VAL A 201 10.39 4.46 6.45
CA VAL A 201 9.51 3.95 5.38
C VAL A 201 8.50 5.02 4.97
N TYR A 202 7.78 5.59 5.94
CA TYR A 202 6.81 6.65 5.70
C TYR A 202 7.41 7.83 4.93
N LYS A 203 8.55 8.36 5.40
CA LYS A 203 9.27 9.46 4.75
C LYS A 203 9.71 9.10 3.34
N THR A 204 10.16 7.86 3.12
CA THR A 204 10.59 7.38 1.80
C THR A 204 9.43 7.35 0.82
N VAL A 205 8.27 6.83 1.25
CA VAL A 205 7.04 6.80 0.44
C VAL A 205 6.57 8.21 0.09
N LEU A 206 6.53 9.12 1.07
CA LEU A 206 6.16 10.52 0.82
C LEU A 206 7.10 11.19 -0.17
N HIS A 207 8.41 10.98 0.00
CA HIS A 207 9.41 11.53 -0.88
C HIS A 207 9.23 11.02 -2.30
N TYR A 208 9.00 9.72 -2.46
CA TYR A 208 8.69 9.13 -3.76
C TYR A 208 7.47 9.77 -4.41
N LEU A 209 6.34 9.86 -3.68
CA LEU A 209 5.10 10.47 -4.20
C LEU A 209 5.32 11.95 -4.59
N PHE A 210 6.14 12.67 -3.83
CA PHE A 210 6.51 14.05 -4.14
C PHE A 210 7.34 14.14 -5.43
N CYS A 211 8.35 13.28 -5.60
CA CYS A 211 9.19 13.27 -6.79
C CYS A 211 8.38 12.97 -8.05
N GLU A 212 7.47 12.00 -8.00
CA GLU A 212 6.61 11.67 -9.15
C GLU A 212 5.63 12.80 -9.48
N THR A 213 5.13 13.53 -8.48
CA THR A 213 4.30 14.72 -8.73
C THR A 213 5.08 15.83 -9.44
N GLN A 214 6.40 15.89 -9.29
CA GLN A 214 7.27 16.94 -9.84
C GLN A 214 8.06 16.52 -11.08
N LYS A 215 7.74 15.37 -11.68
CA LYS A 215 8.48 14.73 -12.78
C LYS A 215 8.47 15.55 -14.08
N GLU A 216 7.62 16.57 -14.18
CA GLU A 216 7.61 17.53 -15.30
C GLU A 216 8.76 18.56 -15.26
N ASN A 217 9.50 18.68 -14.15
CA ASN A 217 10.65 19.59 -14.03
C ASN A 217 11.98 18.83 -13.96
N VAL A 218 12.80 18.91 -15.01
CA VAL A 218 14.09 18.19 -15.13
C VAL A 218 15.07 18.53 -13.99
N HIS A 219 15.01 19.75 -13.44
CA HIS A 219 15.79 20.17 -12.26
C HIS A 219 15.34 19.53 -10.94
N SER A 220 14.08 19.08 -10.85
CA SER A 220 13.49 18.48 -9.64
C SER A 220 13.98 17.04 -9.43
N ALA A 221 14.15 16.26 -10.49
CA ALA A 221 14.58 14.87 -10.40
C ALA A 221 15.99 14.72 -9.78
N LEU A 222 16.94 15.58 -10.17
CA LEU A 222 18.29 15.61 -9.61
C LEU A 222 18.28 16.02 -8.14
N PHE A 223 17.42 16.98 -7.80
CA PHE A 223 17.23 17.46 -6.43
C PHE A 223 16.59 16.40 -5.52
N CYS A 224 15.67 15.59 -6.05
CA CYS A 224 15.09 14.43 -5.34
C CYS A 224 16.13 13.35 -5.04
N MET A 225 16.98 12.97 -6.01
CA MET A 225 18.08 12.03 -5.75
C MET A 225 19.06 12.54 -4.69
N MET A 226 19.39 13.84 -4.71
CA MET A 226 20.27 14.46 -3.71
C MET A 226 19.62 14.52 -2.32
N LYS A 227 18.33 14.84 -2.23
CA LYS A 227 17.60 14.86 -0.95
C LYS A 227 17.40 13.49 -0.35
N LEU A 228 17.16 12.45 -1.16
CA LEU A 228 17.14 11.08 -0.65
C LEU A 228 18.49 10.76 0.01
N ASN A 229 19.62 11.03 -0.67
CA ASN A 229 20.94 10.82 -0.06
C ASN A 229 21.16 11.60 1.25
N VAL A 230 20.67 12.84 1.36
CA VAL A 230 20.79 13.63 2.59
C VAL A 230 19.88 13.13 3.71
N MET A 231 18.64 12.75 3.39
CA MET A 231 17.68 12.21 4.37
C MET A 231 18.11 10.85 4.92
N LEU A 232 18.98 10.15 4.19
CA LEU A 232 19.55 8.86 4.53
C LEU A 232 20.89 8.93 5.27
N SER A 233 21.51 10.11 5.35
CA SER A 233 22.83 10.32 5.93
C SER A 233 22.82 11.01 7.30
N ALA A 234 21.62 11.25 7.87
CA ALA A 234 21.36 11.89 9.16
C ALA A 234 20.55 10.96 10.07
#